data_AF-A0A966MH35-F1
#
_entry.id   AF-A0A966MH35-F1
#
_cell.length_a   1.000
_cell.length_b   1.000
_cell.length_c   1.000
_cell.angle_alpha   90.00
_cell.angle_beta   90.00
_cell.angle_gamma   90.00
#
_symmetry.space_group_name_H-M   'P 1'
#
loop_
_entity.id
_entity.type
_entity.pdbx_description
1 polymer ?
#
loop_
_entity_poly.entity_id
_entity_poly.type
_entity_poly.pdbx_seq_one_letter_code
_entity_poly.pdbx_strand_id
1 'polypeptide(L)' 'MKVARVGNTAVGYALIHWRRNGKSARLYSLAVLERWRQNGIGEMLVNAMRNSAAHE' A
#
# COMPACT_ATOMS: atom_id res chain seq x y z
N MET A 1 -1.73 5.04 5.33
CA MET A 1 -0.70 4.84 4.28
C MET A 1 0.25 3.74 4.71
N LYS A 2 0.79 2.95 3.78
CA LYS A 2 1.88 1.99 4.06
C LYS A 2 3.07 2.28 3.15
N VAL A 3 4.27 2.07 3.66
CA VAL A 3 5.54 2.33 2.95
C VAL A 3 6.39 1.07 3.02
N ALA A 4 6.87 0.60 1.87
CA ALA A 4 7.84 -0.48 1.77
C ALA A 4 9.25 0.11 1.87
N ARG A 5 10.10 -0.51 2.70
CA ARG A 5 11.49 -0.06 2.90
C ARG A 5 12.47 -1.22 2.69
N VAL A 6 13.64 -0.88 2.16
CA VAL A 6 14.82 -1.75 2.15
C VAL A 6 15.95 -0.98 2.82
N GLY A 7 16.39 -1.47 3.98
CA GLY A 7 17.20 -0.67 4.90
C GLY A 7 16.51 0.66 5.21
N ASN A 8 17.23 1.77 5.03
CA ASN A 8 16.67 3.10 5.27
C ASN A 8 15.92 3.71 4.06
N THR A 9 15.94 3.04 2.91
CA THR A 9 15.37 3.56 1.66
C THR A 9 13.90 3.19 1.53
N ALA A 10 13.03 4.18 1.32
CA ALA A 10 11.66 3.93 0.90
C ALA A 10 11.63 3.52 -0.58
N VAL A 11 11.17 2.31 -0.87
CA VAL A 11 11.20 1.73 -2.22
C VAL A 11 9.82 1.69 -2.88
N GLY A 12 8.76 1.91 -2.11
CA GLY A 12 7.40 2.02 -2.62
C GLY A 12 6.42 2.42 -1.52
N TYR A 13 5.21 2.79 -1.92
CA TYR A 13 4.14 3.15 -0.99
C TYR A 13 2.76 2.86 -1.57
N ALA A 14 1.77 2.75 -0.68
CA ALA A 14 0.36 2.70 -1.02
C ALA A 14 -0.48 3.60 -0.09
N LEU A 15 -1.44 4.30 -0.69
CA LEU A 15 -2.40 5.16 -0.01
C LEU A 15 -3.83 4.72 -0.36
N ILE A 16 -4.61 4.39 0.66
CA ILE A 16 -6.04 4.09 0.55
C ILE A 16 -6.81 5.10 1.39
N HIS A 17 -7.96 5.54 0.87
CA HIS A 17 -8.98 6.24 1.64
C HIS A 17 -10.17 5.31 1.89
N TRP A 18 -10.48 5.08 3.16
CA TRP A 18 -11.69 4.37 3.59
C TRP A 18 -12.89 5.30 3.53
N ARG A 19 -14.00 4.80 3.01
CA ARG A 19 -15.27 5.54 3.11
C ARG A 19 -15.84 5.32 4.50
N ARG A 20 -16.05 6.40 5.25
CA ARG A 20 -16.58 6.34 6.63
C ARG A 20 -17.92 5.62 6.75
N ASN A 21 -18.77 5.70 5.74
CA ASN A 21 -20.13 5.12 5.76
C ASN A 21 -20.32 4.01 4.71
N GLY A 22 -19.29 3.21 4.43
CA GLY A 22 -19.40 2.13 3.46
C GLY A 22 -18.35 1.05 3.63
N LYS A 23 -18.59 -0.12 3.00
CA LYS A 23 -17.68 -1.28 3.02
C LYS A 23 -16.63 -1.22 1.90
N SER A 24 -16.32 0.00 1.41
CA SER A 24 -15.43 0.18 0.27
C SER A 24 -14.37 1.23 0.54
N ALA A 25 -13.25 1.07 -0.14
CA ALA A 25 -12.12 1.95 -0.08
C ALA A 25 -11.64 2.26 -1.49
N ARG A 26 -10.97 3.40 -1.65
CA ARG A 26 -10.30 3.74 -2.90
C ARG A 26 -8.79 3.71 -2.68
N LEU A 27 -8.10 2.90 -3.49
CA LEU A 27 -6.67 3.04 -3.67
C LEU A 27 -6.41 4.34 -4.45
N TYR A 28 -5.83 5.32 -3.77
CA TYR A 28 -5.57 6.65 -4.32
C TYR A 28 -4.24 6.69 -5.04
N SER A 29 -3.22 6.05 -4.49
CA SER A 29 -1.90 5.96 -5.11
C SER A 29 -1.19 4.67 -4.71
N LEU A 30 -0.48 4.09 -5.68
CA LEU A 30 0.45 2.99 -5.52
C LEU A 30 1.64 3.27 -6.41
N ALA A 31 2.83 3.30 -5.82
CA ALA A 31 4.05 3.49 -6.59
C ALA A 31 5.18 2.63 -6.02
N VAL A 32 6.00 2.10 -6.92
CA VAL A 32 7.22 1.36 -6.60
C VAL A 32 8.33 1.92 -7.49
N LEU A 33 9.49 2.19 -6.88
CA LEU A 33 10.69 2.60 -7.59
C LEU A 33 11.02 1.57 -8.68
N GLU A 34 11.41 2.05 -9.85
CA GLU A 34 11.56 1.24 -11.06
C GLU A 34 12.41 -0.02 -10.85
N ARG A 35 13.60 0.14 -10.25
CA ARG A 35 14.53 -0.96 -9.96
C ARG A 35 13.97 -2.06 -9.03
N TRP A 36 12.85 -1.79 -8.36
CA TRP A 36 12.19 -2.68 -7.41
C TRP A 36 10.84 -3.21 -7.92
N ARG A 37 10.43 -2.85 -9.14
CA ARG A 37 9.21 -3.40 -9.78
C ARG A 37 9.42 -4.88 -10.13
N GLN A 38 8.33 -5.58 -10.42
CA GLN A 38 8.32 -7.03 -10.73
C GLN A 38 8.87 -7.95 -9.61
N ASN A 39 9.06 -7.41 -8.39
CA ASN A 39 9.53 -8.15 -7.22
C ASN A 39 8.43 -8.31 -6.15
N GLY A 40 7.14 -8.29 -6.54
CA GLY A 40 6.01 -8.50 -5.62
C GLY A 40 5.71 -7.35 -4.63
N ILE A 41 6.50 -6.27 -4.60
CA ILE A 41 6.31 -5.16 -3.64
C ILE A 41 4.95 -4.48 -3.77
N GLY A 42 4.43 -4.34 -4.99
CA GLY A 42 3.10 -3.77 -5.23
C GLY A 42 2.00 -4.60 -4.58
N GLU A 43 2.06 -5.92 -4.74
CA GLU A 43 1.13 -6.86 -4.12
C GLU A 43 1.25 -6.82 -2.59
N MET A 44 2.47 -6.86 -2.06
CA MET A 44 2.73 -6.75 -0.62
C MET A 44 2.10 -5.48 -0.04
N LEU A 45 2.26 -4.33 -0.70
CA LEU A 45 1.67 -3.07 -0.27
C LEU A 45 0.14 -3.12 -0.27
N VAL A 46 -0.47 -3.64 -1.33
CA VAL A 46 -1.94 -3.80 -1.40
C VAL A 46 -2.46 -4.71 -0.29
N ASN A 47 -1.79 -5.83 -0.04
CA ASN A 47 -2.18 -6.77 1.02
C ASN A 47 -2.03 -6.14 2.41
N ALA A 48 -0.94 -5.41 2.66
CA ALA A 48 -0.75 -4.67 3.91
C ALA A 48 -1.85 -3.62 4.14
N MET A 49 -2.33 -2.97 3.08
CA MET A 49 -3.44 -2.02 3.18
C MET A 49 -4.78 -2.72 3.46
N ARG A 50 -5.05 -3.90 2.86
CA ARG A 50 -6.27 -4.69 3.16
C ARG A 50 -6.33 -5.09 4.63
N ASN A 51 -5.22 -5.54 5.21
CA ASN A 51 -5.17 -5.97 6.61
C ASN A 51 -5.36 -4.82 7.60
N SER A 52 -5.07 -3.58 7.17
CA SER A 52 -5.30 -2.39 8.00
C SER A 52 -6.79 -2.05 8.14
N ALA A 53 -7.61 -2.48 7.18
CA ALA A 53 -9.06 -2.31 7.21
C ALA A 53 -9.75 -3.13 8.29
N ALA A 54 -9.17 -4.28 8.64
CA ALA A 54 -9.78 -5.25 9.54
C ALA A 54 -9.68 -4.83 11.02
N HIS A 55 -9.03 -3.69 11.30
CA HIS A 55 -8.74 -3.19 12.65
C HIS A 55 -9.22 -1.74 12.87
N GLU A 56 -10.09 -1.22 12.00
CA GLU A 56 -10.77 0.08 12.15
C GLU A 56 -12.27 -0.08 12.36
#